data_AF-A0AAD6S7E0-F1
#
_entry.id   AF-A0AAD6S7E0-F1
#
_cell.length_a   1.000
_cell.length_b   1.000
_cell.length_c   1.000
_cell.angle_alpha   90.00
_cell.angle_beta   90.00
_cell.angle_gamma   90.00
#
_symmetry.space_group_name_H-M   'P 1'
#
loop_
_entity.id
_entity.type
_entity.pdbx_description
1 polymer ?
#
loop_
_entity_poly.entity_id
_entity_poly.type
_entity_poly.pdbx_seq_one_letter_code
_entity_poly.pdbx_strand_id
1 'polypeptide(L)' 'PLMEWARYDRDTTLEELLRAEGRGDHRSYPVCPRCKVQTAVPTYRCEDCTSGGEMLCQPCIVSTHARIPLHR' A
#
# COMPACT_ATOMS: atom_id res chain seq x y z
N PRO A 1 17.04 -18.91 -19.09
CA PRO A 1 16.78 -17.60 -18.45
C PRO A 1 15.33 -17.09 -18.65
N LEU A 2 14.91 -16.71 -19.86
CA LEU A 2 13.58 -16.10 -20.08
C LEU A 2 12.41 -17.11 -20.01
N MET A 3 12.62 -18.34 -20.49
CA MET A 3 11.60 -19.40 -20.39
C MET A 3 11.35 -19.89 -18.96
N GLU A 4 12.35 -19.79 -18.11
CA GLU A 4 12.31 -20.27 -16.72
C GLU A 4 11.50 -19.31 -15.87
N TRP A 5 11.80 -18.00 -16.00
CA TRP A 5 10.96 -16.93 -15.47
C TRP A 5 9.50 -17.06 -15.93
N ALA A 6 9.26 -17.27 -17.22
CA ALA A 6 7.91 -17.37 -17.76
C ALA A 6 7.11 -18.58 -17.24
N ARG A 7 7.80 -19.68 -16.85
CA ARG A 7 7.15 -20.91 -16.35
C ARG A 7 6.95 -20.94 -14.85
N TYR A 8 7.88 -20.39 -14.07
CA TYR A 8 7.93 -20.61 -12.63
C TYR A 8 7.80 -19.32 -11.83
N ASP A 9 8.43 -18.23 -12.28
CA ASP A 9 8.58 -17.03 -11.46
C ASP A 9 7.64 -15.89 -11.87
N ARG A 10 6.90 -16.04 -12.97
CA ARG A 10 6.05 -14.99 -13.54
C ARG A 10 5.04 -14.46 -12.53
N ASP A 11 4.30 -15.35 -11.89
CA ASP A 11 3.20 -14.97 -11.00
C ASP A 11 3.75 -14.35 -9.71
N THR A 12 4.79 -14.93 -9.12
CA THR A 12 5.47 -14.36 -7.95
C THR A 12 6.12 -13.00 -8.27
N THR A 13 6.73 -12.85 -9.45
CA THR A 13 7.29 -11.57 -9.88
C THR A 13 6.18 -10.54 -10.05
N LEU A 14 5.05 -10.93 -10.64
CA LEU A 14 3.89 -10.06 -10.82
C LEU A 14 3.28 -9.64 -9.48
N GLU A 15 3.16 -10.56 -8.53
CA GLU A 15 2.69 -10.28 -7.17
C GLU A 15 3.59 -9.27 -6.46
N GLU A 16 4.92 -9.44 -6.53
CA GLU A 16 5.86 -8.52 -5.92
C GLU A 16 5.87 -7.13 -6.61
N LEU A 17 5.69 -7.08 -7.93
CA LEU A 17 5.47 -5.81 -8.65
C LEU A 17 4.17 -5.12 -8.19
N LEU A 18 3.08 -5.87 -8.07
CA LEU A 18 1.79 -5.35 -7.56
C LEU A 18 1.87 -4.95 -6.08
N ARG A 19 2.72 -5.61 -5.29
CA ARG A 19 3.03 -5.25 -3.91
C ARG A 19 3.79 -3.93 -3.84
N ALA A 20 4.79 -3.76 -4.70
CA ALA A 20 5.55 -2.51 -4.82
C ALA A 20 4.69 -1.35 -5.33
N GLU A 21 3.73 -1.61 -6.22
CA GLU A 21 2.75 -0.62 -6.69
C GLU A 21 1.63 -0.33 -5.67
N GLY A 22 1.68 -0.95 -4.49
CA GLY A 22 1.06 -0.50 -3.24
C GLY A 22 -0.43 -0.73 -3.08
N ARG A 23 -1.06 -1.51 -3.97
CA ARG A 23 -2.38 -2.10 -3.67
C ARG A 23 -2.27 -3.45 -2.96
N GLY A 24 -1.19 -4.19 -3.21
CA GLY A 24 -0.75 -5.42 -2.51
C GLY A 24 -1.83 -6.15 -1.71
N ASP A 25 -1.55 -6.39 -0.42
CA ASP A 25 -2.46 -7.07 0.51
C ASP A 25 -3.58 -6.18 1.03
N HIS A 26 -3.48 -4.86 0.85
CA HIS A 26 -4.42 -3.89 1.43
C HIS A 26 -5.76 -3.83 0.71
N ARG A 27 -5.87 -4.41 -0.50
CA ARG A 27 -7.12 -4.48 -1.28
C ARG A 27 -8.28 -5.11 -0.50
N SER A 28 -7.99 -6.01 0.43
CA SER A 28 -8.98 -6.73 1.23
C SER A 28 -9.18 -6.13 2.63
N TYR A 29 -8.50 -5.03 2.99
CA TYR A 29 -8.57 -4.51 4.36
C TYR A 29 -9.89 -3.75 4.54
N PRO A 30 -10.82 -4.26 5.37
CA PRO A 30 -12.11 -3.60 5.56
C PRO A 30 -11.99 -2.34 6.44
N VAL A 31 -10.87 -2.21 7.16
CA VAL A 31 -10.66 -1.22 8.20
C VAL A 31 -9.26 -0.64 8.11
N CYS A 32 -9.14 0.66 8.38
CA CYS A 32 -7.87 1.37 8.40
C CYS A 32 -6.90 0.74 9.42
N PRO A 33 -5.68 0.34 9.02
CA PRO A 33 -4.72 -0.34 9.90
C PRO A 33 -4.22 0.54 11.05
N ARG A 34 -4.26 1.87 10.88
CA ARG A 34 -3.78 2.85 11.88
C ARG A 34 -4.76 3.11 13.01
N CYS A 35 -6.00 3.50 12.67
CA CYS A 35 -6.99 3.84 13.69
C CYS A 35 -7.86 2.66 14.12
N LYS A 36 -7.93 1.59 13.30
CA LYS A 36 -8.72 0.37 13.57
C LYS A 36 -10.21 0.63 13.83
N VAL A 37 -10.73 1.77 13.36
CA VAL A 37 -12.15 2.14 13.50
C VAL A 37 -12.95 1.44 12.41
N GLN A 38 -13.98 0.68 12.77
CA GLN A 38 -14.78 -0.12 11.83
C GLN A 38 -15.35 0.66 10.64
N THR A 39 -15.67 1.94 10.83
CA THR A 39 -16.22 2.83 9.79
C THR A 39 -15.14 3.52 8.95
N ALA A 40 -13.87 3.40 9.33
CA ALA A 40 -12.76 4.06 8.65
C ALA A 40 -12.19 3.16 7.57
N VAL A 41 -12.68 3.33 6.34
CA VAL A 41 -12.20 2.59 5.17
C VAL A 41 -10.85 3.16 4.69
N PRO A 42 -9.83 2.31 4.47
CA PRO A 42 -8.53 2.75 3.98
C PRO A 42 -8.56 2.99 2.46
N THR A 43 -8.88 4.22 2.05
CA THR A 43 -9.03 4.60 0.63
C THR A 43 -7.90 5.44 0.07
N TYR A 44 -7.00 5.95 0.91
CA TYR A 44 -5.94 6.88 0.51
C TYR A 44 -4.56 6.24 0.68
N ARG A 45 -3.68 6.46 -0.29
CA ARG A 45 -2.25 6.14 -0.20
C ARG A 45 -1.47 7.32 -0.75
N CYS A 46 -0.35 7.64 -0.11
CA CYS A 46 0.63 8.57 -0.66
C CYS A 46 1.68 7.77 -1.45
N GLU A 47 2.00 8.23 -2.65
CA GLU A 47 2.99 7.61 -3.54
C GLU A 47 4.42 7.91 -3.11
N ASP A 48 4.63 9.08 -2.51
CA ASP A 48 5.96 9.55 -2.10
C ASP A 48 6.35 9.06 -0.70
N CYS A 49 5.38 8.63 0.12
CA CYS A 49 5.62 8.23 1.50
C CYS A 49 6.60 7.05 1.57
N THR A 50 7.59 7.13 2.46
CA THR A 50 8.53 6.02 2.72
C THR A 50 7.85 4.79 3.35
N SER A 51 6.65 4.94 3.91
CA SER A 51 5.77 3.83 4.29
C SER A 51 5.09 3.13 3.09
N GLY A 52 5.36 3.59 1.86
CA GLY A 52 5.53 2.79 0.64
C GLY A 52 4.37 1.94 0.13
N GLY A 53 3.19 1.96 0.76
CA GLY A 53 2.10 1.05 0.37
C GLY A 53 0.95 0.93 1.36
N GLU A 54 1.00 1.60 2.51
CA GLU A 54 -0.08 1.54 3.48
C GLU A 54 -1.30 2.36 3.00
N MET A 55 -2.42 1.67 2.82
CA MET A 55 -3.71 2.32 2.57
C MET A 55 -4.29 2.80 3.90
N LEU A 56 -4.64 4.09 3.98
CA LEU A 56 -5.13 4.78 5.17
C LEU A 56 -6.47 5.46 4.92
N CYS A 57 -7.24 5.66 5.99
CA CYS A 57 -8.38 6.57 5.94
C CYS A 57 -7.92 8.03 5.91
N GLN A 58 -8.79 8.94 5.45
CA GLN A 58 -8.47 10.37 5.31
C GLN A 58 -7.84 11.01 6.57
N PRO A 59 -8.38 10.80 7.79
CA PRO A 59 -7.79 11.41 8.98
C PRO A 59 -6.37 10.89 9.28
N CYS A 60 -6.11 9.61 9.02
CA CYS A 60 -4.82 8.98 9.29
C CYS A 60 -3.75 9.45 8.32
N ILE A 61 -4.06 9.59 7.02
CA ILE A 61 -3.08 10.08 6.05
C ILE A 61 -2.70 11.55 6.33
N VAL A 62 -3.68 12.41 6.67
CA VAL A 62 -3.42 13.80 7.03
C VAL A 62 -2.56 13.91 8.29
N SER A 63 -2.88 13.14 9.34
CA SER A 63 -2.08 13.10 10.58
C SER A 63 -0.66 12.60 10.35
N THR A 64 -0.49 11.67 9.41
CA THR A 64 0.84 11.15 9.04
C THR A 64 1.67 12.21 8.34
N HIS A 65 1.13 12.90 7.33
CA HIS A 65 1.85 13.97 6.63
C HIS A 65 2.14 15.18 7.52
N ALA A 66 1.25 15.51 8.46
CA ALA A 66 1.50 16.58 9.43
C ALA A 66 2.76 16.35 10.29
N ARG A 67 3.18 15.08 10.48
CA ARG A 67 4.40 14.73 11.21
C ARG A 67 5.65 14.77 10.34
N ILE A 68 5.49 14.91 9.03
CA ILE A 68 6.57 14.92 8.04
C ILE A 68 6.39 16.17 7.16
N PRO A 69 6.57 17.38 7.70
CA PRO A 69 6.16 18.62 7.04
C PRO A 69 6.94 18.95 5.75
N LEU A 70 8.05 18.26 5.50
CA LEU A 70 8.84 18.38 4.26
C LEU A 70 8.49 17.28 3.23
N HIS A 71 7.56 16.41 3.56
CA HIS A 71 7.04 15.38 2.68
C HIS A 71 6.09 15.99 1.62
N ARG A 72 6.03 15.37 0.44
CA ARG A 72 5.12 15.76 -0.63
C ARG A 72 3.93 14.82 -0.68
#